data_AF-A0A937IBQ2-F1
#
_entry.id   AF-A0A937IBQ2-F1
#
_cell.length_a   1.000
_cell.length_b   1.000
_cell.length_c   1.000
_cell.angle_alpha   90.00
_cell.angle_beta   90.00
_cell.angle_gamma   90.00
#
_symmetry.space_group_name_H-M   'P 1'
#
loop_
_entity.id
_entity.type
_entity.pdbx_description
1 polymer ?
#
loop_
_entity_poly.entity_id
_entity_poly.type
_entity_poly.pdbx_seq_one_letter_code
_entity_poly.pdbx_strand_id
1 'polypeptide(L)'
;MKFQLLASFAALSFSLTATSVLAQDSATSNVLDRYSGLDITREGPTIDGELAQKMFRRGNTYSNLQRYEEAIEEYRKAISADPNFANAIRNLANIYYFLERFDEAKPLLARYIELEQQVTAPLIAAVSTLGELERQNQNYDSSIQYDERAIALDPANDSQVHIMANTYNNSGRADLAIRIYRAGIAATPDNAFFDRSLGRILEQEGQVEEALEAYRSAANKDPESGFYADLVLNLESRLARQ
;
A
#
# COMPACT_ATOMS: atom_id res chain seq x y z
N MET A 1 2.34 18.38 -66.37
CA MET A 1 2.93 17.11 -66.85
C MET A 1 4.41 17.08 -66.49
N LYS A 2 4.79 16.42 -65.38
CA LYS A 2 6.09 15.77 -65.18
C LYS A 2 6.04 15.01 -63.85
N PHE A 3 6.09 13.70 -64.00
CA PHE A 3 6.20 12.69 -62.96
C PHE A 3 7.58 12.72 -62.31
N GLN A 4 7.65 12.41 -61.01
CA GLN A 4 8.80 11.69 -60.46
C GLN A 4 8.33 10.75 -59.34
N LEU A 5 8.36 9.46 -59.67
CA LEU A 5 8.37 8.31 -58.76
C LEU A 5 9.66 8.36 -57.94
N LEU A 6 9.60 7.95 -56.67
CA LEU A 6 10.63 7.14 -56.02
C LEU A 6 10.03 6.38 -54.84
N ALA A 7 10.48 5.14 -54.70
CA ALA A 7 9.83 4.06 -53.99
C ALA A 7 10.36 3.86 -52.55
N SER A 8 9.46 3.31 -51.73
CA SER A 8 9.64 2.29 -50.69
C SER A 8 10.81 2.38 -49.69
N PHE A 9 10.47 2.48 -48.40
CA PHE A 9 11.08 1.63 -47.37
C PHE A 9 10.07 1.36 -46.25
N ALA A 10 9.82 0.08 -46.02
CA ALA A 10 9.07 -0.42 -44.88
C ALA A 10 9.92 -0.25 -43.60
N ALA A 11 9.32 0.31 -42.55
CA ALA A 11 9.78 0.14 -41.19
C ALA A 11 8.57 -0.23 -40.33
N LEU A 12 8.47 -1.53 -40.07
CA LEU A 12 7.57 -2.13 -39.10
C LEU A 12 7.98 -1.60 -37.72
N SER A 13 7.30 -0.57 -37.22
CA SER A 13 7.45 -0.16 -35.82
C SER A 13 6.44 -0.93 -34.99
N PHE A 14 6.95 -1.94 -34.29
CA PHE A 14 6.27 -2.65 -33.24
C PHE A 14 5.98 -1.63 -32.12
N SER A 15 4.74 -1.17 -31.96
CA SER A 15 4.40 -0.40 -30.76
C SER A 15 4.32 -1.37 -29.60
N LEU A 16 5.39 -1.46 -28.82
CA LEU A 16 5.29 -1.97 -27.45
C LEU A 16 4.40 -0.98 -26.70
N THR A 17 3.11 -1.27 -26.58
CA THR A 17 2.32 -0.66 -25.50
C THR A 17 2.81 -1.31 -24.23
N ALA A 18 3.82 -0.69 -23.62
CA ALA A 18 4.12 -0.90 -22.22
C ALA A 18 2.88 -0.45 -21.44
N THR A 19 1.98 -1.38 -21.16
CA THR A 19 1.05 -1.23 -20.03
C THR A 19 1.88 -1.48 -18.77
N SER A 20 2.67 -0.48 -18.39
CA SER A 20 3.41 -0.48 -17.14
C SER A 20 3.09 0.80 -16.38
N VAL A 21 2.46 0.61 -15.23
CA VAL A 21 2.41 1.55 -14.09
C VAL A 21 1.58 2.81 -14.30
N LEU A 22 0.26 2.72 -14.09
CA LEU A 22 -0.59 3.90 -13.81
C LEU A 22 -1.63 3.65 -12.70
N ALA A 23 -1.38 2.70 -11.79
CA ALA A 23 -2.28 2.46 -10.66
C ALA A 23 -1.73 2.96 -9.30
N GLN A 24 -0.48 3.43 -9.21
CA GLN A 24 0.17 3.66 -7.91
C GLN A 24 0.08 5.07 -7.33
N ASP A 25 -0.35 6.09 -8.10
CA ASP A 25 -0.26 7.50 -7.67
C ASP A 25 -1.59 8.20 -7.35
N SER A 26 -2.76 7.58 -7.59
CA SER A 26 -4.05 8.25 -7.31
C SER A 26 -4.44 8.24 -5.84
N ALA A 27 -4.01 7.23 -5.08
CA ALA A 27 -4.43 7.05 -3.68
C ALA A 27 -3.85 8.15 -2.78
N THR A 28 -2.54 8.38 -2.90
CA THR A 28 -1.85 9.37 -2.08
C THR A 28 -2.28 10.79 -2.43
N SER A 29 -2.47 11.07 -3.72
CA SER A 29 -3.04 12.34 -4.18
C SER A 29 -4.44 12.58 -3.59
N ASN A 30 -5.33 11.57 -3.61
CA ASN A 30 -6.66 11.68 -2.99
C ASN A 30 -6.59 11.91 -1.46
N VAL A 31 -5.58 11.34 -0.80
CA VAL A 31 -5.38 11.50 0.64
C VAL A 31 -4.80 12.88 0.96
N LEU A 32 -3.84 13.38 0.17
CA LEU A 32 -3.38 14.77 0.28
C LEU A 32 -4.52 15.76 0.03
N ASP A 33 -5.39 15.48 -0.94
CA ASP A 33 -6.57 16.32 -1.21
C ASP A 33 -7.49 16.41 0.01
N ARG A 34 -7.70 15.30 0.75
CA ARG A 34 -8.44 15.31 2.01
C ARG A 34 -7.82 16.24 3.06
N TYR A 35 -6.51 16.40 3.03
CA TYR A 35 -5.72 17.20 3.97
C TYR A 35 -5.39 18.63 3.47
N SER A 36 -5.72 18.95 2.21
CA SER A 36 -5.35 20.19 1.51
C SER A 36 -5.87 21.51 2.12
N GLY A 37 -6.79 21.45 3.09
CA GLY A 37 -7.35 22.61 3.80
C GLY A 37 -6.75 22.88 5.19
N LEU A 38 -5.89 21.99 5.67
CA LEU A 38 -5.11 22.21 6.88
C LEU A 38 -3.76 22.81 6.43
N ASP A 39 -3.22 23.78 7.14
CA ASP A 39 -1.98 24.47 6.75
C ASP A 39 -0.74 23.57 7.01
N ILE A 40 -0.61 22.47 6.27
CA ILE A 40 0.24 21.32 6.68
C ILE A 40 1.58 21.17 5.98
N THR A 41 2.08 22.18 5.26
CA THR A 41 3.48 22.37 4.80
C THR A 41 3.53 22.82 3.35
N ARG A 42 4.36 23.82 3.10
CA ARG A 42 4.65 24.36 1.76
C ARG A 42 5.02 23.24 0.79
N GLU A 43 4.37 23.24 -0.37
CA GLU A 43 4.83 22.59 -1.59
C GLU A 43 5.55 23.62 -2.48
N GLY A 44 6.41 23.16 -3.38
CA GLY A 44 7.09 24.03 -4.34
C GLY A 44 8.59 23.77 -4.47
N PRO A 45 9.31 24.65 -5.18
CA PRO A 45 10.74 24.47 -5.39
C PRO A 45 11.52 24.64 -4.08
N THR A 46 12.64 23.93 -3.99
CA THR A 46 13.66 24.13 -2.97
C THR A 46 14.10 25.60 -2.97
N ILE A 47 14.07 26.22 -1.79
CA ILE A 47 14.50 27.62 -1.59
C ILE A 47 15.97 27.63 -1.23
N ASP A 48 16.34 26.81 -0.24
CA ASP A 48 17.69 26.74 0.31
C ASP A 48 17.96 25.33 0.87
N GLY A 49 18.60 24.49 0.04
CA GLY A 49 18.91 23.11 0.41
C GLY A 49 19.98 22.99 1.50
N GLU A 50 20.93 23.94 1.59
CA GLU A 50 21.96 23.91 2.63
C GLU A 50 21.35 24.24 4.00
N LEU A 51 20.48 25.26 4.04
CA LEU A 51 19.71 25.58 5.23
C LEU A 51 18.81 24.41 5.64
N ALA A 52 18.13 23.77 4.69
CA ALA A 52 17.31 22.59 4.96
C ALA A 52 18.14 21.47 5.61
N GLN A 53 19.31 21.17 5.05
CA GLN A 53 20.21 20.15 5.55
C GLN A 53 20.74 20.47 6.96
N LYS A 54 21.04 21.74 7.25
CA LYS A 54 21.47 22.21 8.58
C LYS A 54 20.37 22.06 9.62
N MET A 55 19.15 22.51 9.31
CA MET A 55 18.00 22.40 10.21
C MET A 55 17.64 20.93 10.46
N PHE A 56 17.66 20.10 9.42
CA PHE A 56 17.45 18.65 9.56
C PHE A 56 18.47 17.99 10.50
N ARG A 57 19.76 18.32 10.39
CA ARG A 57 20.79 17.79 11.31
C ARG A 57 20.52 18.20 12.75
N ARG A 58 20.11 19.45 12.98
CA ARG A 58 19.74 19.94 14.31
C ARG A 58 18.49 19.24 14.85
N GLY A 59 17.48 19.01 14.01
CA GLY A 59 16.31 18.21 14.33
C GLY A 59 16.65 16.78 14.76
N ASN A 60 17.55 16.11 14.02
CA ASN A 60 18.04 14.78 14.42
C ASN A 60 18.76 14.82 15.77
N THR A 61 19.56 15.86 16.05
CA THR A 61 20.20 16.02 17.36
C THR A 61 19.18 16.15 18.49
N TYR A 62 18.14 16.98 18.33
CA TYR A 62 17.08 17.09 19.34
C TYR A 62 16.28 15.81 19.49
N SER A 63 15.95 15.13 18.39
CA SER A 63 15.24 13.84 18.41
C SER A 63 16.02 12.77 19.17
N ASN A 64 17.34 12.68 18.97
CA ASN A 64 18.20 11.73 19.69
C ASN A 64 18.30 12.05 21.19
N LEU A 65 18.10 13.31 21.57
CA LEU A 65 18.01 13.77 22.96
C LEU A 65 16.59 13.67 23.53
N GLN A 66 15.63 13.08 22.78
CA GLN A 66 14.21 12.99 23.13
C GLN A 66 13.54 14.35 23.38
N ARG A 67 14.10 15.41 22.79
CA ARG A 67 13.58 16.77 22.79
C ARG A 67 12.69 16.97 21.57
N TYR A 68 11.52 16.34 21.61
CA TYR A 68 10.69 16.13 20.41
C TYR A 68 10.08 17.42 19.87
N GLU A 69 9.64 18.33 20.74
CA GLU A 69 9.09 19.62 20.34
C GLU A 69 10.13 20.47 19.60
N GLU A 70 11.38 20.52 20.09
CA GLU A 70 12.45 21.22 19.37
C GLU A 70 12.80 20.52 18.05
N ALA A 71 12.80 19.17 18.02
CA ALA A 71 13.01 18.44 16.79
C ALA A 71 11.93 18.74 15.73
N ILE A 72 10.66 18.82 16.16
CA ILE A 72 9.52 19.20 15.31
C ILE A 72 9.74 20.58 14.69
N GLU A 73 10.13 21.58 15.49
CA GLU A 73 10.40 22.92 14.99
C GLU A 73 11.51 22.93 13.93
N GLU A 74 12.58 22.16 14.17
CA GLU A 74 13.71 22.08 13.25
C GLU A 74 13.39 21.36 11.95
N TYR A 75 12.61 20.28 11.99
CA TYR A 75 12.14 19.64 10.77
C TYR A 75 11.17 20.52 10.00
N ARG A 76 10.28 21.26 10.67
CA ARG A 76 9.41 22.25 10.01
C ARG A 76 10.21 23.34 9.31
N LYS A 77 11.29 23.85 9.93
CA LYS A 77 12.22 24.80 9.29
C LYS A 77 12.92 24.16 8.09
N ALA A 78 13.35 22.90 8.19
CA ALA A 78 13.96 22.18 7.08
C ALA A 78 13.00 22.04 5.88
N ILE A 79 11.76 21.60 6.12
CA ILE A 79 10.72 21.47 5.08
C ILE A 79 10.33 22.83 4.50
N SER A 80 10.38 23.90 5.31
CA SER A 80 10.11 25.25 4.81
C SER A 80 11.20 25.74 3.84
N ALA A 81 12.46 25.35 4.07
CA ALA A 81 13.59 25.71 3.21
C ALA A 81 13.71 24.80 1.97
N ASP A 82 13.39 23.51 2.13
CA ASP A 82 13.25 22.56 1.04
C ASP A 82 11.96 21.75 1.20
N PRO A 83 10.88 22.16 0.51
CA PRO A 83 9.61 21.44 0.50
C PRO A 83 9.75 19.96 0.15
N ASN A 84 10.68 19.58 -0.72
CA ASN A 84 10.76 18.20 -1.22
C ASN A 84 11.76 17.34 -0.41
N PHE A 85 12.17 17.80 0.78
CA PHE A 85 13.15 17.09 1.58
C PHE A 85 12.55 15.87 2.30
N ALA A 86 12.42 14.76 1.57
CA ALA A 86 11.76 13.54 2.00
C ALA A 86 12.22 13.02 3.38
N ASN A 87 13.53 13.10 3.68
CA ASN A 87 14.06 12.68 4.98
C ASN A 87 13.53 13.52 6.16
N ALA A 88 13.39 14.84 5.98
CA ALA A 88 12.84 15.71 7.02
C ALA A 88 11.34 15.48 7.20
N ILE A 89 10.60 15.29 6.10
CA ILE A 89 9.17 14.97 6.10
C ILE A 89 8.91 13.67 6.85
N ARG A 90 9.63 12.58 6.50
CA ARG A 90 9.50 11.29 7.18
C ARG A 90 9.86 11.38 8.66
N ASN A 91 10.96 12.04 9.01
CA ASN A 91 11.37 12.14 10.41
C ASN A 91 10.37 12.95 11.24
N LEU A 92 9.76 13.99 10.66
CA LEU A 92 8.67 14.73 11.30
C LEU A 92 7.43 13.84 11.49
N ALA A 93 7.03 13.10 10.45
CA ALA A 93 5.92 12.15 10.51
C ALA A 93 6.11 11.10 11.61
N ASN A 94 7.32 10.54 11.71
CA ASN A 94 7.67 9.54 12.72
C ASN A 94 7.62 10.10 14.14
N ILE A 95 8.06 11.35 14.36
CA ILE A 95 7.91 11.99 15.68
C ILE A 95 6.44 12.18 16.01
N TYR A 96 5.62 12.68 15.07
CA TYR A 96 4.19 12.81 15.32
C TYR A 96 3.53 11.46 15.63
N TYR A 97 3.87 10.42 14.87
CA TYR A 97 3.41 9.07 15.15
C TYR A 97 3.81 8.60 16.55
N PHE A 98 5.07 8.80 16.96
CA PHE A 98 5.57 8.42 18.29
C PHE A 98 4.84 9.16 19.42
N LEU A 99 4.43 10.42 19.17
CA LEU A 99 3.64 11.23 20.10
C LEU A 99 2.13 10.97 20.00
N GLU A 100 1.70 9.96 19.23
CA GLU A 100 0.30 9.62 18.96
C GLU A 100 -0.50 10.76 18.30
N ARG A 101 0.20 11.69 17.65
CA ARG A 101 -0.34 12.83 16.90
C ARG A 101 -0.63 12.42 15.46
N PHE A 102 -1.54 11.46 15.30
CA PHE A 102 -1.76 10.78 14.02
C PHE A 102 -2.34 11.71 12.95
N ASP A 103 -3.17 12.69 13.32
CA ASP A 103 -3.74 13.65 12.39
C ASP A 103 -2.66 14.52 11.72
N GLU A 104 -1.56 14.82 12.43
CA GLU A 104 -0.40 15.50 11.84
C GLU A 104 0.56 14.54 11.10
N ALA A 105 0.64 13.27 11.51
CA ALA A 105 1.53 12.30 10.89
C ALA A 105 1.06 11.88 9.48
N LYS A 106 -0.24 11.58 9.33
CA LYS A 106 -0.85 11.07 8.09
C LYS A 106 -0.54 11.89 6.82
N PRO A 107 -0.75 13.22 6.79
CA PRO A 107 -0.44 14.02 5.60
C PRO A 107 1.06 14.01 5.25
N LEU A 108 1.94 13.95 6.25
CA LEU A 108 3.38 13.87 6.00
C LEU A 108 3.81 12.50 5.48
N LEU A 109 3.19 11.41 5.97
CA LEU A 109 3.41 10.07 5.44
C LEU A 109 2.95 9.98 3.97
N ALA A 110 1.76 10.51 3.67
CA ALA A 110 1.25 10.58 2.30
C ALA A 110 2.23 11.34 1.40
N ARG A 111 2.64 12.55 1.80
CA ARG A 111 3.63 13.33 1.05
C ARG A 111 4.96 12.61 0.86
N TYR A 112 5.45 11.92 1.89
CA TYR A 112 6.66 11.11 1.80
C TYR A 112 6.52 10.00 0.73
N ILE A 113 5.38 9.30 0.72
CA ILE A 113 5.09 8.23 -0.25
C ILE A 113 5.09 8.74 -1.69
N GLU A 114 4.65 9.97 -1.95
CA GLU A 114 4.65 10.58 -3.29
C GLU A 114 6.04 11.00 -3.77
N LEU A 115 6.92 11.42 -2.85
CA LEU A 115 8.27 11.87 -3.18
C LEU A 115 9.23 10.70 -3.47
N GLU A 116 8.91 9.51 -2.96
CA GLU A 116 9.78 8.34 -3.07
C GLU A 116 9.63 7.62 -4.43
N GLN A 117 10.72 7.58 -5.18
CA GLN A 117 10.77 6.95 -6.52
C GLN A 117 11.28 5.51 -6.49
N GLN A 118 11.77 5.04 -5.33
CA GLN A 118 12.39 3.73 -5.18
C GLN A 118 11.73 2.96 -4.04
N VAL A 119 11.62 1.64 -4.21
CA VAL A 119 11.15 0.76 -3.15
C VAL A 119 12.23 0.63 -2.08
N THR A 120 11.97 1.22 -0.92
CA THR A 120 12.87 1.20 0.24
C THR A 120 12.11 0.74 1.48
N ALA A 121 12.82 0.21 2.49
CA ALA A 121 12.20 -0.18 3.76
C ALA A 121 11.40 0.99 4.42
N PRO A 122 11.89 2.24 4.41
CA PRO A 122 11.09 3.39 4.85
C PRO A 122 9.81 3.63 4.05
N LEU A 123 9.82 3.44 2.73
CA LEU A 123 8.60 3.55 1.90
C LEU A 123 7.58 2.48 2.30
N ILE A 124 8.02 1.22 2.42
CA ILE A 124 7.16 0.10 2.85
C ILE A 124 6.54 0.42 4.22
N ALA A 125 7.37 0.86 5.17
CA ALA A 125 6.90 1.23 6.52
C ALA A 125 5.89 2.39 6.48
N ALA A 126 6.12 3.42 5.66
CA ALA A 126 5.20 4.55 5.53
C ALA A 126 3.84 4.14 4.93
N VAL A 127 3.85 3.33 3.86
CA VAL A 127 2.63 2.81 3.22
C VAL A 127 1.84 1.94 4.21
N SER A 128 2.50 1.00 4.89
CA SER A 128 1.86 0.13 5.89
C SER A 128 1.29 0.93 7.07
N THR A 129 2.02 1.93 7.55
CA THR A 129 1.57 2.79 8.66
C THR A 129 0.34 3.59 8.26
N LEU A 130 0.33 4.15 7.04
CA LEU A 130 -0.81 4.94 6.58
C LEU A 130 -2.06 4.07 6.36
N GLY A 131 -1.89 2.86 5.78
CA GLY A 131 -2.95 1.86 5.70
C GLY A 131 -3.53 1.53 7.07
N GLU A 132 -2.68 1.20 8.05
CA GLU A 132 -3.09 0.92 9.42
C GLU A 132 -3.91 2.06 10.04
N LEU A 133 -3.40 3.29 9.96
CA LEU A 133 -4.06 4.45 10.57
C LEU A 133 -5.37 4.83 9.86
N GLU A 134 -5.50 4.60 8.55
CA GLU A 134 -6.78 4.77 7.85
C GLU A 134 -7.77 3.67 8.24
N ARG A 135 -7.30 2.42 8.41
CA ARG A 135 -8.11 1.30 8.89
C ARG A 135 -8.64 1.52 10.29
N GLN A 136 -7.80 2.02 11.21
CA GLN A 136 -8.19 2.36 12.58
C GLN A 136 -9.25 3.46 12.63
N ASN A 137 -9.14 4.44 11.73
CA ASN A 137 -10.14 5.51 11.58
C ASN A 137 -11.35 5.09 10.73
N GLN A 138 -11.50 3.80 10.39
CA GLN A 138 -12.59 3.24 9.56
C GLN A 138 -12.71 3.86 8.16
N ASN A 139 -11.66 4.53 7.67
CA ASN A 139 -11.60 5.09 6.31
C ASN A 139 -11.18 3.99 5.33
N TYR A 140 -11.99 2.94 5.25
CA TYR A 140 -11.63 1.71 4.57
C TYR A 140 -11.37 1.87 3.07
N ASP A 141 -12.03 2.82 2.41
CA ASP A 141 -11.85 3.10 0.98
C ASP A 141 -10.45 3.66 0.67
N SER A 142 -9.85 4.38 1.62
CA SER A 142 -8.45 4.83 1.55
C SER A 142 -7.51 3.72 2.00
N SER A 143 -7.82 3.06 3.11
CA SER A 143 -6.99 1.99 3.70
C SER A 143 -6.70 0.88 2.70
N ILE A 144 -7.71 0.40 1.96
CA ILE A 144 -7.57 -0.75 1.06
C ILE A 144 -6.53 -0.51 -0.03
N GLN A 145 -6.38 0.73 -0.49
CA GLN A 145 -5.40 1.07 -1.53
C GLN A 145 -3.97 1.03 -0.99
N TYR A 146 -3.76 1.49 0.25
CA TYR A 146 -2.46 1.38 0.91
C TYR A 146 -2.13 -0.06 1.29
N ASP A 147 -3.10 -0.83 1.74
CA ASP A 147 -2.91 -2.22 2.10
C ASP A 147 -2.52 -3.05 0.86
N GLU A 148 -3.21 -2.89 -0.27
CA GLU A 148 -2.83 -3.54 -1.53
C GLU A 148 -1.43 -3.11 -2.01
N ARG A 149 -1.11 -1.82 -1.87
CA ARG A 149 0.24 -1.32 -2.20
C ARG A 149 1.29 -1.92 -1.26
N ALA A 150 1.02 -2.03 0.03
CA ALA A 150 1.94 -2.65 1.00
C ALA A 150 2.23 -4.10 0.64
N ILE A 151 1.20 -4.87 0.27
CA ILE A 151 1.33 -6.27 -0.19
C ILE A 151 2.20 -6.36 -1.45
N ALA A 152 1.99 -5.45 -2.41
CA ALA A 152 2.80 -5.42 -3.63
C ALA A 152 4.27 -5.04 -3.36
N LEU A 153 4.53 -4.20 -2.37
CA LEU A 153 5.88 -3.75 -2.02
C LEU A 153 6.64 -4.75 -1.14
N ASP A 154 5.95 -5.56 -0.33
CA ASP A 154 6.52 -6.60 0.52
C ASP A 154 5.70 -7.91 0.49
N PRO A 155 5.77 -8.69 -0.60
CA PRO A 155 5.00 -9.93 -0.76
C PRO A 155 5.36 -11.03 0.25
N ALA A 156 6.51 -10.92 0.92
CA ALA A 156 6.98 -11.92 1.87
C ALA A 156 6.32 -11.79 3.25
N ASN A 157 5.59 -10.69 3.50
CA ASN A 157 4.94 -10.45 4.78
C ASN A 157 3.52 -11.02 4.83
N ASP A 158 3.42 -12.35 4.75
CA ASP A 158 2.13 -13.05 4.75
C ASP A 158 1.30 -12.78 6.00
N SER A 159 1.97 -12.56 7.13
CA SER A 159 1.32 -12.24 8.40
C SER A 159 0.52 -10.94 8.32
N GLN A 160 1.04 -9.94 7.61
CA GLN A 160 0.37 -8.65 7.47
C GLN A 160 -0.88 -8.76 6.59
N VAL A 161 -0.84 -9.55 5.51
CA VAL A 161 -2.02 -9.85 4.68
C VAL A 161 -3.15 -10.40 5.54
N HIS A 162 -2.83 -11.38 6.40
CA HIS A 162 -3.81 -12.00 7.28
C HIS A 162 -4.40 -11.00 8.30
N ILE A 163 -3.55 -10.16 8.91
CA ILE A 163 -3.98 -9.13 9.86
C ILE A 163 -4.92 -8.12 9.19
N MET A 164 -4.55 -7.62 8.01
CA MET A 164 -5.38 -6.69 7.23
C MET A 164 -6.75 -7.30 6.93
N ALA A 165 -6.78 -8.50 6.33
CA ALA A 165 -8.03 -9.15 5.95
C ALA A 165 -8.93 -9.47 7.14
N ASN A 166 -8.38 -10.00 8.24
CA ASN A 166 -9.15 -10.27 9.45
C ASN A 166 -9.72 -8.97 10.05
N THR A 167 -8.98 -7.87 9.98
CA THR A 167 -9.48 -6.61 10.52
C THR A 167 -10.69 -6.10 9.73
N TYR A 168 -10.64 -6.17 8.40
CA TYR A 168 -11.80 -5.87 7.56
C TYR A 168 -12.99 -6.80 7.86
N ASN A 169 -12.73 -8.11 7.94
CA ASN A 169 -13.77 -9.10 8.22
C ASN A 169 -14.44 -8.87 9.57
N ASN A 170 -13.65 -8.62 10.63
CA ASN A 170 -14.17 -8.31 11.97
C ASN A 170 -14.94 -6.99 12.02
N SER A 171 -14.72 -6.10 11.05
CA SER A 171 -15.46 -4.86 10.89
C SER A 171 -16.73 -5.02 10.02
N GLY A 172 -17.10 -6.25 9.66
CA GLY A 172 -18.24 -6.54 8.78
C GLY A 172 -17.99 -6.19 7.30
N ARG A 173 -16.73 -5.98 6.92
CA ARG A 173 -16.30 -5.65 5.55
C ARG A 173 -15.69 -6.87 4.88
N ALA A 174 -16.47 -7.93 4.74
CA ALA A 174 -16.05 -9.18 4.10
C ALA A 174 -15.60 -8.94 2.64
N ASP A 175 -16.24 -7.98 1.95
CA ASP A 175 -15.87 -7.50 0.61
C ASP A 175 -14.39 -7.07 0.53
N LEU A 176 -13.94 -6.29 1.50
CA LEU A 176 -12.56 -5.80 1.56
C LEU A 176 -11.59 -6.89 2.03
N ALA A 177 -12.01 -7.77 2.94
CA ALA A 177 -11.20 -8.91 3.36
C ALA A 177 -10.91 -9.87 2.20
N ILE A 178 -11.92 -10.16 1.38
CA ILE A 178 -11.78 -10.93 0.13
C ILE A 178 -10.80 -10.24 -0.81
N ARG A 179 -10.91 -8.92 -0.98
CA ARG A 179 -10.00 -8.12 -1.83
C ARG A 179 -8.54 -8.22 -1.35
N ILE A 180 -8.28 -8.12 -0.05
CA ILE A 180 -6.94 -8.30 0.52
C ILE A 180 -6.38 -9.70 0.24
N TYR A 181 -7.16 -10.76 0.46
CA TYR A 181 -6.67 -12.11 0.16
C TYR A 181 -6.42 -12.31 -1.33
N ARG A 182 -7.26 -11.74 -2.21
CA ARG A 182 -7.01 -11.76 -3.66
C ARG A 182 -5.71 -11.02 -4.03
N ALA A 183 -5.43 -9.89 -3.40
CA ALA A 183 -4.16 -9.18 -3.58
C ALA A 183 -2.96 -10.01 -3.08
N GLY A 184 -3.09 -10.67 -1.92
CA GLY A 184 -2.08 -11.60 -1.40
C GLY A 184 -1.83 -12.79 -2.33
N ILE A 185 -2.88 -13.41 -2.87
CA ILE A 185 -2.78 -14.51 -3.85
C ILE A 185 -2.09 -14.03 -5.13
N ALA A 186 -2.39 -12.81 -5.60
CA ALA A 186 -1.74 -12.26 -6.78
C ALA A 186 -0.25 -11.99 -6.56
N ALA A 187 0.15 -11.54 -5.37
CA ALA A 187 1.54 -11.25 -5.03
C ALA A 187 2.36 -12.52 -4.71
N THR A 188 1.74 -13.51 -4.05
CA THR A 188 2.38 -14.75 -3.62
C THR A 188 1.51 -15.94 -4.01
N PRO A 189 1.49 -16.34 -5.31
CA PRO A 189 0.56 -17.32 -5.84
C PRO A 189 0.73 -18.73 -5.28
N ASP A 190 1.91 -19.07 -4.75
CA ASP A 190 2.17 -20.40 -4.19
C ASP A 190 1.72 -20.55 -2.73
N ASN A 191 1.21 -19.48 -2.11
CA ASN A 191 0.80 -19.50 -0.71
C ASN A 191 -0.64 -20.06 -0.53
N ALA A 192 -0.74 -21.37 -0.31
CA ALA A 192 -2.00 -22.08 -0.08
C ALA A 192 -2.84 -21.53 1.10
N PHE A 193 -2.19 -20.88 2.08
CA PHE A 193 -2.89 -20.30 3.22
C PHE A 193 -3.84 -19.17 2.81
N PHE A 194 -3.49 -18.38 1.79
CA PHE A 194 -4.35 -17.30 1.32
C PHE A 194 -5.60 -17.83 0.63
N ASP A 195 -5.49 -18.84 -0.23
CA ASP A 195 -6.64 -19.47 -0.88
C ASP A 195 -7.58 -20.10 0.15
N ARG A 196 -7.03 -20.81 1.14
CA ARG A 196 -7.85 -21.37 2.21
C ARG A 196 -8.53 -20.28 3.03
N SER A 197 -7.84 -19.18 3.31
CA SER A 197 -8.41 -18.09 4.10
C SER A 197 -9.47 -17.31 3.33
N LEU A 198 -9.29 -17.14 2.03
CA LEU A 198 -10.30 -16.63 1.11
C LEU A 198 -11.53 -17.53 1.10
N GLY A 199 -11.36 -18.84 0.90
CA GLY A 199 -12.44 -19.82 0.90
C GLY A 199 -13.28 -19.77 2.17
N ARG A 200 -12.64 -19.64 3.33
CA ARG A 200 -13.32 -19.50 4.63
C ARG A 200 -14.24 -18.28 4.69
N ILE A 201 -13.80 -17.13 4.16
CA ILE A 201 -14.63 -15.91 4.18
C ILE A 201 -15.77 -16.03 3.16
N LEU A 202 -15.49 -16.51 1.96
CA LEU A 202 -16.51 -16.75 0.93
C LEU A 202 -17.61 -17.69 1.44
N GLU A 203 -17.23 -18.75 2.16
CA GLU A 203 -18.18 -19.69 2.74
C GLU A 203 -19.04 -19.04 3.83
N GLN A 204 -18.47 -18.18 4.67
CA GLN A 204 -19.19 -17.42 5.70
C GLN A 204 -20.21 -16.45 5.08
N GLU A 205 -19.89 -15.88 3.92
CA GLU A 205 -20.78 -15.00 3.14
C GLU A 205 -21.80 -15.79 2.29
N GLY A 206 -21.77 -17.13 2.33
CA GLY A 206 -22.68 -17.99 1.56
C GLY A 206 -22.33 -18.14 0.08
N GLN A 207 -21.16 -17.67 -0.35
CA GLN A 207 -20.62 -17.85 -1.71
C GLN A 207 -19.96 -19.22 -1.83
N VAL A 208 -20.76 -20.28 -1.69
CA VAL A 208 -20.28 -21.66 -1.48
C VAL A 208 -19.49 -22.18 -2.68
N GLU A 209 -19.90 -21.87 -3.91
CA GLU A 209 -19.19 -22.30 -5.12
C GLU A 209 -17.82 -21.63 -5.24
N GLU A 210 -17.72 -20.32 -4.98
CA GLU A 210 -16.43 -19.61 -4.98
C GLU A 210 -15.52 -20.10 -3.84
N ALA A 211 -16.10 -20.41 -2.68
CA ALA A 211 -15.38 -20.99 -1.55
C ALA A 211 -14.76 -22.35 -1.91
N LEU A 212 -15.52 -23.20 -2.61
CA LEU A 212 -15.04 -24.50 -3.07
C LEU A 212 -13.86 -24.36 -4.04
N GLU A 213 -13.92 -23.43 -4.99
CA GLU A 213 -12.81 -23.16 -5.91
C GLU A 213 -11.56 -22.67 -5.16
N ALA A 214 -11.72 -21.81 -4.15
CA ALA A 214 -10.62 -21.36 -3.32
C ALA A 214 -10.00 -22.52 -2.50
N TYR A 215 -10.81 -23.41 -1.91
CA TYR A 215 -10.30 -24.59 -1.22
C TYR A 215 -9.58 -25.58 -2.16
N ARG A 216 -10.10 -25.77 -3.37
CA ARG A 216 -9.42 -26.58 -4.41
C ARG A 216 -8.07 -25.97 -4.80
N SER A 217 -8.01 -24.65 -4.96
CA SER A 217 -6.77 -23.92 -5.20
C SER A 217 -5.76 -24.17 -4.07
N ALA A 218 -6.18 -24.07 -2.80
CA ALA A 218 -5.32 -24.37 -1.65
C ALA A 218 -4.80 -25.82 -1.66
N ALA A 219 -5.67 -26.79 -1.91
CA ALA A 219 -5.29 -28.22 -1.99
C ALA A 219 -4.36 -28.51 -3.17
N ASN A 220 -4.50 -27.82 -4.30
CA ASN A 220 -3.60 -27.97 -5.44
C ASN A 220 -2.20 -27.43 -5.16
N LYS A 221 -2.08 -26.37 -4.34
CA LYS A 221 -0.80 -25.76 -3.96
C LYS A 221 -0.07 -26.57 -2.88
N ASP A 222 -0.79 -27.32 -2.07
CA ASP A 222 -0.25 -28.22 -1.06
C ASP A 222 -0.99 -29.58 -1.06
N PRO A 223 -0.68 -30.47 -2.01
CA PRO A 223 -1.39 -31.74 -2.22
C PRO A 223 -1.25 -32.76 -1.09
N GLU A 224 -0.20 -32.64 -0.28
CA GLU A 224 0.07 -33.55 0.85
C GLU A 224 -0.72 -33.15 2.11
N SER A 225 -1.34 -31.97 2.11
CA SER A 225 -2.14 -31.48 3.21
C SER A 225 -3.54 -32.11 3.21
N GLY A 226 -3.69 -33.15 4.05
CA GLY A 226 -5.01 -33.73 4.34
C GLY A 226 -6.03 -32.69 4.84
N PHE A 227 -5.56 -31.63 5.51
CA PHE A 227 -6.40 -30.54 5.96
C PHE A 227 -7.09 -29.81 4.79
N TYR A 228 -6.38 -29.49 3.70
CA TYR A 228 -7.01 -28.84 2.54
C TYR A 228 -7.91 -29.80 1.75
N ALA A 229 -7.51 -31.07 1.62
CA ALA A 229 -8.34 -32.10 0.99
C ALA A 229 -9.68 -32.27 1.73
N ASP A 230 -9.65 -32.29 3.06
CA ASP A 230 -10.85 -32.41 3.88
C ASP A 230 -11.80 -31.21 3.71
N LEU A 231 -11.29 -29.98 3.57
CA LEU A 231 -12.12 -28.80 3.32
C LEU A 231 -12.92 -28.94 2.01
N VAL A 232 -12.27 -29.40 0.94
CA VAL A 232 -12.91 -29.64 -0.36
C VAL A 232 -14.00 -30.71 -0.23
N LEU A 233 -13.66 -31.89 0.32
CA LEU A 233 -14.60 -33.01 0.46
C LEU A 233 -15.82 -32.66 1.31
N ASN A 234 -15.60 -31.93 2.42
CA ASN A 234 -16.69 -31.51 3.31
C ASN A 234 -17.66 -30.56 2.62
N LEU A 235 -17.14 -29.61 1.82
CA LEU A 235 -17.99 -28.63 1.14
C LEU A 235 -18.74 -29.25 -0.04
N GLU A 236 -18.07 -30.10 -0.85
CA GLU A 236 -18.72 -30.88 -1.91
C GLU A 236 -19.85 -31.77 -1.36
N SER A 237 -19.58 -32.44 -0.24
CA SER A 237 -20.57 -33.30 0.42
C SER A 237 -21.78 -32.54 0.93
N ARG A 238 -21.65 -31.25 1.27
CA ARG A 238 -22.76 -30.38 1.68
C ARG A 238 -23.58 -29.93 0.48
N LEU A 239 -22.90 -29.53 -0.61
CA LEU A 239 -23.55 -29.13 -1.87
C LEU A 239 -24.37 -30.27 -2.47
N ALA A 240 -23.86 -31.51 -2.43
CA ALA A 240 -24.57 -32.68 -2.95
C ALA A 240 -25.84 -33.06 -2.15
N ARG A 241 -26.05 -32.48 -0.96
CA ARG A 241 -27.21 -32.74 -0.09
C ARG A 241 -28.29 -31.66 -0.16
N GLN A 242 -28.05 -30.56 -0.87
CA GLN A 242 -29.01 -29.48 -1.10
C GLN A 242 -29.84 -29.74 -2.36
#